data_AF-G0TTC3-F1
#
_entry.id   AF-G0TTC3-F1
#
_cell.length_a   1.000
_cell.length_b   1.000
_cell.length_c   1.000
_cell.angle_alpha   90.00
_cell.angle_beta   90.00
_cell.angle_gamma   90.00
#
_symmetry.space_group_name_H-M   'P 1'
#
loop_
_entity.id
_entity.type
_entity.pdbx_description
1 polymer ?
#
loop_
_entity_poly.entity_id
_entity_poly.type
_entity_poly.pdbx_seq_one_letter_code
_entity_poly.pdbx_strand_id
1 'polypeptide(L)'
;MWVCVNIMHGVPSFLQILHVCVYKLRKLLTMCRKVVLQPQLAVTRGSVARYINIRHLSSLRPHHQYRLHHLTQLIRGAVGVTDSKKTFVACSVIGQQRMAGFTSPNEFCATGVNYALHSHLNEGRTLKGILRGCAEQNALGVAAASGHCYSAITDVYLCATCRKSDACDRPSLLHNDSCGGASVTGAVFPCAECWRNLTDVAAMRCEKGVDGPLNLFVLVNSEPAAMQSVASAQKCLLSHPTSAVELTVVLP
;
A
#
# COMPACT_ATOMS: atom_id res chain seq x y z
N MET A 1 53.08 -19.71 -16.63
CA MET A 1 53.05 -18.54 -17.53
C MET A 1 51.63 -17.97 -17.48
N TRP A 2 51.39 -16.99 -16.61
CA TRP A 2 50.10 -16.28 -16.47
C TRP A 2 50.41 -14.79 -16.52
N VAL A 3 49.67 -14.09 -17.38
CA VAL A 3 49.92 -12.71 -17.83
C VAL A 3 49.34 -11.73 -16.80
N CYS A 4 50.16 -10.79 -16.35
CA CYS A 4 49.72 -9.60 -15.63
C CYS A 4 48.93 -8.69 -16.58
N VAL A 5 47.65 -8.42 -16.27
CA VAL A 5 46.88 -7.36 -16.93
C VAL A 5 46.92 -6.10 -16.07
N ASN A 6 47.61 -5.10 -16.61
CA ASN A 6 47.58 -3.71 -16.18
C ASN A 6 46.14 -3.17 -16.18
N ILE A 7 45.68 -2.62 -15.05
CA ILE A 7 44.55 -1.70 -15.02
C ILE A 7 45.12 -0.31 -14.73
N MET A 8 45.31 0.47 -15.80
CA MET A 8 45.64 1.88 -15.69
C MET A 8 44.41 2.69 -15.25
N HIS A 9 44.68 3.62 -14.34
CA HIS A 9 43.79 4.65 -13.83
C HIS A 9 43.16 5.49 -14.96
N GLY A 10 41.82 5.51 -14.99
CA GLY A 10 41.05 6.55 -15.67
C GLY A 10 40.50 7.54 -14.65
N VAL A 11 41.29 8.56 -14.28
CA VAL A 11 40.76 9.72 -13.53
C VAL A 11 39.94 10.54 -14.53
N PRO A 12 38.62 10.69 -14.35
CA PRO A 12 37.84 11.53 -15.26
C PRO A 12 38.35 12.96 -15.19
N SER A 13 38.68 13.52 -16.36
CA SER A 13 39.10 14.91 -16.49
C SER A 13 38.11 15.86 -15.81
N PHE A 14 38.61 16.91 -15.17
CA PHE A 14 37.82 17.87 -14.38
C PHE A 14 36.60 18.44 -15.15
N LEU A 15 36.72 18.53 -16.48
CA LEU A 15 35.67 18.91 -17.41
C LEU A 15 34.46 17.95 -17.42
N GLN A 16 34.68 16.63 -17.31
CA GLN A 16 33.60 15.63 -17.25
C GLN A 16 32.82 15.72 -15.93
N ILE A 17 33.52 15.97 -14.82
CA ILE A 17 32.88 16.18 -13.51
C ILE A 17 32.06 17.48 -13.53
N LEU A 18 32.61 18.55 -14.11
CA LEU A 18 31.90 19.83 -14.25
C LEU A 18 30.63 19.68 -15.09
N HIS A 19 30.69 18.91 -16.18
CA HIS A 19 29.53 18.69 -17.06
C HIS A 19 28.40 17.91 -16.37
N VAL A 20 28.75 16.88 -15.58
CA VAL A 20 27.77 16.10 -14.79
C VAL A 20 27.17 16.96 -13.66
N CYS A 21 27.98 17.80 -13.01
CA CYS A 21 27.51 18.72 -11.97
C CYS A 21 26.59 19.80 -12.54
N VAL A 22 26.93 20.43 -13.67
CA VAL A 22 26.09 21.42 -14.34
C VAL A 22 24.78 20.79 -14.84
N TYR A 23 24.83 19.55 -15.35
CA TYR A 23 23.63 18.83 -15.77
C TYR A 23 22.71 18.49 -14.59
N LYS A 24 23.26 18.00 -13.46
CA LYS A 24 22.48 17.77 -12.23
C LYS A 24 21.93 19.06 -11.65
N LEU A 25 22.68 20.16 -11.66
CA LEU A 25 22.24 21.46 -11.17
C LEU A 25 21.13 22.06 -12.05
N ARG A 26 21.23 21.93 -13.38
CA ARG A 26 20.14 22.30 -14.30
C ARG A 26 18.89 21.46 -14.09
N LYS A 27 19.03 20.15 -13.82
CA LYS A 27 17.89 19.26 -13.52
C LYS A 27 17.24 19.60 -12.18
N LEU A 28 18.02 19.95 -11.16
CA LEU A 28 17.54 20.46 -9.88
C LEU A 28 16.84 21.82 -10.04
N LEU A 29 17.42 22.75 -10.81
CA LEU A 29 16.82 24.07 -11.08
C LEU A 29 15.52 23.97 -11.91
N THR A 30 15.40 22.99 -12.81
CA THR A 30 14.13 22.73 -13.52
C THR A 30 13.09 22.05 -12.64
N MET A 31 13.49 21.20 -11.69
CA MET A 31 12.57 20.69 -10.66
C MET A 31 12.11 21.79 -9.70
N CYS A 32 13.02 22.66 -9.23
CA CYS A 32 12.66 23.79 -8.37
C CYS A 32 11.80 24.83 -9.09
N ARG A 33 12.01 25.12 -10.38
CA ARG A 33 11.14 26.02 -11.14
C ARG A 33 9.72 25.48 -11.37
N LYS A 34 9.54 24.16 -11.45
CA LYS A 34 8.20 23.55 -11.51
C LYS A 34 7.47 23.57 -10.16
N VAL A 35 8.18 23.69 -9.04
CA VAL A 35 7.59 23.77 -7.70
C VAL A 35 7.13 25.20 -7.34
N VAL A 36 7.64 26.24 -8.00
CA VAL A 36 7.41 27.65 -7.60
C VAL A 36 6.29 28.35 -8.39
N LEU A 37 5.70 27.71 -9.40
CA LEU A 37 4.59 28.26 -10.19
C LEU A 37 3.43 27.27 -10.29
N GLN A 38 2.95 26.79 -9.14
CA GLN A 38 1.54 26.42 -9.03
C GLN A 38 0.81 27.55 -8.31
N PRO A 39 -0.30 28.06 -8.84
CA PRO A 39 -1.20 28.86 -8.04
C PRO A 39 -1.61 27.95 -6.88
N GLN A 40 -1.32 28.37 -5.64
CA GLN A 40 -1.98 27.83 -4.47
C GLN A 40 -3.46 28.16 -4.62
N LEU A 41 -4.18 27.31 -5.33
CA LEU A 41 -5.62 27.18 -5.20
C LEU A 41 -5.83 26.92 -3.71
N ALA A 42 -6.40 27.92 -3.05
CA ALA A 42 -6.87 27.82 -1.69
C ALA A 42 -7.80 26.61 -1.61
N VAL A 43 -7.25 25.46 -1.22
CA VAL A 43 -8.01 24.29 -0.82
C VAL A 43 -8.61 24.69 0.51
N THR A 44 -9.78 25.32 0.40
CA THR A 44 -10.71 25.53 1.50
C THR A 44 -10.83 24.21 2.26
N ARG A 45 -10.88 24.30 3.60
CA ARG A 45 -11.15 23.21 4.56
C ARG A 45 -12.40 22.35 4.26
N GLY A 46 -13.05 22.53 3.10
CA GLY A 46 -14.09 21.69 2.56
C GLY A 46 -13.54 20.38 2.01
N SER A 47 -13.74 19.33 2.81
CA SER A 47 -14.05 17.97 2.36
C SER A 47 -12.90 16.96 2.21
N VAL A 48 -12.17 16.71 3.30
CA VAL A 48 -11.55 15.39 3.54
C VAL A 48 -12.60 14.25 3.43
N ALA A 49 -13.88 14.57 3.70
CA ALA A 49 -15.01 13.67 3.53
C ALA A 49 -15.23 13.16 2.08
N ARG A 50 -14.73 13.84 1.04
CA ARG A 50 -14.87 13.38 -0.36
C ARG A 50 -14.05 12.13 -0.68
N TYR A 51 -13.03 11.82 0.11
CA TYR A 51 -12.07 10.74 -0.18
C TYR A 51 -12.27 9.50 0.69
N ILE A 52 -13.24 9.51 1.60
CA ILE A 52 -13.54 8.38 2.47
C ILE A 52 -15.02 8.03 2.34
N ASN A 53 -15.28 6.82 1.87
CA ASN A 53 -16.61 6.24 1.76
C ASN A 53 -16.75 5.08 2.74
N ILE A 54 -17.96 4.89 3.28
CA ILE A 54 -18.34 3.65 3.98
C ILE A 54 -19.44 2.99 3.14
N ARG A 55 -19.28 1.72 2.78
CA ARG A 55 -20.25 0.97 1.97
C ARG A 55 -20.41 -0.45 2.47
N HIS A 56 -21.58 -1.04 2.26
CA HIS A 56 -21.77 -2.48 2.41
C HIS A 56 -21.20 -3.23 1.21
N LEU A 57 -20.72 -4.45 1.44
CA LEU A 57 -20.17 -5.32 0.40
C LEU A 57 -21.19 -5.55 -0.72
N SER A 58 -22.46 -5.76 -0.36
CA SER A 58 -23.57 -5.97 -1.30
C SER A 58 -23.85 -4.77 -2.22
N SER A 59 -23.44 -3.55 -1.85
CA SER A 59 -23.64 -2.35 -2.67
C SER A 59 -22.48 -2.04 -3.61
N LEU A 60 -21.38 -2.80 -3.52
CA LEU A 60 -20.25 -2.68 -4.46
C LEU A 60 -20.57 -3.35 -5.79
N ARG A 61 -19.85 -2.98 -6.85
CA ARG A 61 -19.94 -3.67 -8.14
C ARG A 61 -19.47 -5.14 -8.01
N PRO A 62 -20.00 -6.08 -8.83
CA PRO A 62 -19.71 -7.50 -8.69
C PRO A 62 -18.23 -7.88 -8.67
N HIS A 63 -17.38 -7.20 -9.47
CA HIS A 63 -15.94 -7.48 -9.47
C HIS A 63 -15.26 -7.08 -8.14
N HIS A 64 -15.64 -5.96 -7.52
CA HIS A 64 -15.11 -5.57 -6.21
C HIS A 64 -15.52 -6.60 -5.14
N GLN A 65 -16.78 -7.07 -5.19
CA GLN A 65 -17.27 -8.12 -4.30
C GLN A 65 -16.44 -9.41 -4.46
N TYR A 66 -16.22 -9.84 -5.70
CA TYR A 66 -15.41 -11.02 -6.00
C TYR A 66 -13.98 -10.90 -5.45
N ARG A 67 -13.31 -9.75 -5.65
CA ARG A 67 -11.94 -9.53 -5.14
C ARG A 67 -11.87 -9.60 -3.62
N LEU A 68 -12.81 -8.97 -2.91
CA LEU A 68 -12.88 -9.02 -1.44
C LEU A 68 -13.26 -10.40 -0.92
N HIS A 69 -14.16 -11.11 -1.62
CA HIS A 69 -14.52 -12.48 -1.27
C HIS A 69 -13.33 -13.44 -1.41
N HIS A 70 -12.56 -13.32 -2.50
CA HIS A 70 -11.34 -14.11 -2.71
C HIS A 70 -10.31 -13.88 -1.59
N LEU A 71 -10.06 -12.63 -1.20
CA LEU A 71 -9.20 -12.34 -0.05
C LEU A 71 -9.75 -12.93 1.25
N THR A 72 -11.06 -12.85 1.46
CA THR A 72 -11.71 -13.44 2.63
C THR A 72 -11.53 -14.96 2.67
N GLN A 73 -11.62 -15.65 1.53
CA GLN A 73 -11.39 -17.09 1.44
C GLN A 73 -9.94 -17.46 1.80
N LEU A 74 -8.96 -16.71 1.27
CA LEU A 74 -7.54 -16.91 1.60
C LEU A 74 -7.28 -16.81 3.10
N ILE A 75 -7.92 -15.85 3.77
CA ILE A 75 -7.71 -15.68 5.21
C ILE A 75 -8.55 -16.67 6.02
N ARG A 76 -9.77 -17.01 5.58
CA ARG A 76 -10.64 -18.01 6.25
C ARG A 76 -9.96 -19.37 6.38
N GLY A 77 -9.18 -19.79 5.39
CA GLY A 77 -8.37 -21.01 5.48
C GLY A 77 -7.40 -21.04 6.67
N ALA A 78 -7.02 -19.86 7.20
CA ALA A 78 -6.15 -19.73 8.37
C ALA A 78 -6.91 -19.55 9.70
N VAL A 79 -8.20 -19.20 9.65
CA VAL A 79 -9.05 -18.92 10.82
C VAL A 79 -9.65 -20.22 11.35
N GLY A 80 -8.80 -21.09 11.90
CA GLY A 80 -9.19 -22.38 12.48
C GLY A 80 -8.14 -23.02 13.38
N VAL A 81 -6.91 -22.49 13.39
CA VAL A 81 -5.77 -23.07 14.12
C VAL A 81 -5.42 -22.19 15.31
N THR A 82 -5.74 -22.70 16.50
CA THR A 82 -5.30 -22.49 17.90
C THR A 82 -4.44 -21.28 18.37
N ASP A 83 -3.95 -20.37 17.53
CA ASP A 83 -3.08 -19.27 17.95
C ASP A 83 -3.84 -17.93 17.97
N SER A 84 -4.40 -17.63 19.15
CA SER A 84 -5.35 -16.52 19.40
C SER A 84 -4.78 -15.10 19.26
N LYS A 85 -3.51 -14.95 18.88
CA LYS A 85 -2.80 -13.64 18.87
C LYS A 85 -2.40 -13.15 17.48
N LYS A 86 -2.58 -13.93 16.42
CA LYS A 86 -2.09 -13.57 15.08
C LYS A 86 -3.15 -12.88 14.25
N THR A 87 -2.81 -11.71 13.72
CA THR A 87 -3.60 -11.01 12.70
C THR A 87 -3.14 -11.46 11.32
N PHE A 88 -4.05 -12.08 10.57
CA PHE A 88 -3.82 -12.45 9.18
C PHE A 88 -4.33 -11.35 8.26
N VAL A 89 -3.51 -10.96 7.30
CA VAL A 89 -3.82 -9.88 6.35
C VAL A 89 -3.50 -10.36 4.94
N ALA A 90 -4.43 -10.12 4.02
CA ALA A 90 -4.23 -10.34 2.60
C ALA A 90 -4.58 -9.07 1.82
N CYS A 91 -3.82 -8.81 0.77
CA CYS A 91 -3.95 -7.65 -0.08
C CYS A 91 -3.90 -8.07 -1.55
N SER A 92 -4.74 -7.48 -2.38
CA SER A 92 -4.63 -7.57 -3.84
C SER A 92 -4.48 -6.18 -4.44
N VAL A 93 -3.53 -6.02 -5.35
CA VAL A 93 -3.41 -4.84 -6.20
C VAL A 93 -3.81 -5.22 -7.62
N ILE A 94 -4.71 -4.44 -8.20
CA ILE A 94 -5.24 -4.61 -9.55
C ILE A 94 -4.73 -3.47 -10.40
N GLY A 95 -4.29 -3.78 -11.60
CA GLY A 95 -3.96 -2.74 -12.57
C GLY A 95 -4.34 -3.12 -13.99
N GLN A 96 -4.38 -2.11 -14.83
CA GLN A 96 -4.75 -2.24 -16.23
C GLN A 96 -3.52 -2.07 -17.11
N GLN A 97 -3.17 -3.11 -17.85
CA GLN A 97 -2.10 -3.02 -18.83
C GLN A 97 -2.69 -2.61 -20.19
N ARG A 98 -2.38 -1.38 -20.61
CA ARG A 98 -2.61 -0.96 -22.00
C ARG A 98 -1.51 -1.53 -22.87
N MET A 99 -1.76 -2.70 -23.46
CA MET A 99 -0.94 -3.22 -24.56
C MET A 99 -1.33 -2.46 -25.83
N ALA A 100 -0.37 -1.81 -26.50
CA ALA A 100 -0.61 -1.19 -27.80
C ALA A 100 -1.04 -2.27 -28.80
N GLY A 101 -2.24 -2.14 -29.38
CA GLY A 101 -2.74 -3.04 -30.44
C GLY A 101 -3.80 -4.06 -30.00
N PHE A 102 -4.13 -4.18 -28.71
CA PHE A 102 -5.26 -4.98 -28.24
C PHE A 102 -6.40 -4.08 -27.75
N THR A 103 -7.62 -4.36 -28.21
CA THR A 103 -8.83 -3.61 -27.88
C THR A 103 -9.39 -3.89 -26.48
N SER A 104 -8.83 -4.90 -25.80
CA SER A 104 -9.20 -5.30 -24.43
C SER A 104 -8.09 -4.91 -23.46
N PRO A 105 -8.36 -4.11 -22.41
CA PRO A 105 -7.40 -3.93 -21.33
C PRO A 105 -7.17 -5.28 -20.63
N ASN A 106 -5.94 -5.79 -20.69
CA ASN A 106 -5.56 -6.94 -19.89
C ASN A 106 -5.38 -6.47 -18.44
N GLU A 107 -6.31 -6.87 -17.57
CA GLU A 107 -6.21 -6.66 -16.14
C GLU A 107 -5.18 -7.63 -15.55
N PHE A 108 -4.31 -7.13 -14.68
CA PHE A 108 -3.46 -7.97 -13.84
C PHE A 108 -3.92 -7.88 -12.38
N CYS A 109 -3.68 -8.96 -11.64
CA CYS A 109 -3.91 -9.03 -10.20
C CYS A 109 -2.66 -9.58 -9.54
N ALA A 110 -2.08 -8.81 -8.62
CA ALA A 110 -0.98 -9.25 -7.78
C ALA A 110 -1.45 -9.33 -6.32
N THR A 111 -1.32 -10.50 -5.71
CA THR A 111 -1.78 -10.75 -4.34
C THR A 111 -0.58 -10.93 -3.41
N GLY A 112 -0.64 -10.25 -2.27
CA GLY A 112 0.32 -10.37 -1.18
C GLY A 112 -0.38 -10.72 0.12
N VAL A 113 0.36 -11.37 1.02
CA VAL A 113 -0.09 -11.72 2.37
C VAL A 113 0.95 -11.25 3.38
N ASN A 114 0.55 -10.93 4.61
CA ASN A 114 1.53 -10.59 5.64
C ASN A 114 2.33 -11.83 6.08
N TYR A 115 3.47 -11.61 6.74
CA TYR A 115 4.32 -12.70 7.20
C TYR A 115 3.60 -13.73 8.09
N ALA A 116 2.65 -13.30 8.92
CA ALA A 116 1.89 -14.22 9.77
C ALA A 116 1.05 -15.21 8.94
N LEU A 117 0.33 -14.71 7.91
CA LEU A 117 -0.44 -15.56 7.01
C LEU A 117 0.47 -16.40 6.12
N HIS A 118 1.57 -15.84 5.59
CA HIS A 118 2.57 -16.59 4.83
C HIS A 118 3.16 -17.75 5.65
N SER A 119 3.55 -17.48 6.89
CA SER A 119 4.08 -18.50 7.79
C SER A 119 3.03 -19.55 8.14
N HIS A 120 1.76 -19.15 8.26
CA HIS A 120 0.68 -20.09 8.53
C HIS A 120 0.45 -21.05 7.35
N LEU A 121 0.32 -20.51 6.14
CA LEU A 121 0.11 -21.29 4.91
C LEU A 121 1.26 -22.27 4.60
N ASN A 122 2.46 -21.99 5.10
CA ASN A 122 3.64 -22.83 4.91
C ASN A 122 4.03 -23.61 6.18
N GLU A 123 3.15 -23.74 7.17
CA GLU A 123 3.42 -24.51 8.40
C GLU A 123 4.72 -24.09 9.12
N GLY A 124 5.05 -22.80 9.07
CA GLY A 124 6.30 -22.24 9.62
C GLY A 124 7.53 -22.41 8.73
N ARG A 125 7.46 -23.19 7.65
CA ARG A 125 8.57 -23.48 6.71
C ARG A 125 8.69 -22.39 5.64
N THR A 126 8.92 -21.15 6.07
CA THR A 126 9.10 -20.03 5.15
C THR A 126 10.53 -19.98 4.61
N LEU A 127 10.69 -19.61 3.33
CA LEU A 127 12.02 -19.34 2.78
C LEU A 127 12.60 -18.07 3.41
N LYS A 128 13.90 -18.07 3.70
CA LYS A 128 14.57 -16.92 4.32
C LYS A 128 14.59 -15.74 3.35
N GLY A 129 14.24 -14.56 3.85
CA GLY A 129 14.37 -13.30 3.12
C GLY A 129 13.20 -12.93 2.19
N ILE A 130 12.17 -13.78 2.06
CA ILE A 130 10.98 -13.46 1.25
C ILE A 130 9.78 -13.05 2.11
N LEU A 131 8.93 -12.18 1.57
CA LEU A 131 7.60 -11.85 2.10
C LEU A 131 7.57 -11.42 3.58
N ARG A 132 8.62 -10.72 4.02
CA ARG A 132 8.71 -10.18 5.40
C ARG A 132 7.95 -8.88 5.61
N GLY A 133 7.49 -8.25 4.53
CA GLY A 133 6.73 -7.01 4.58
C GLY A 133 5.27 -7.19 5.00
N CYS A 134 4.57 -6.06 5.07
CA CYS A 134 3.10 -6.02 5.12
C CYS A 134 2.50 -6.63 3.84
N ALA A 135 1.22 -7.00 3.90
CA ALA A 135 0.54 -7.64 2.76
C ALA A 135 0.58 -6.77 1.50
N GLU A 136 0.46 -5.45 1.67
CA GLU A 136 0.48 -4.44 0.63
C GLU A 136 1.86 -4.32 -0.03
N GLN A 137 2.94 -4.29 0.76
CA GLN A 137 4.31 -4.29 0.25
C GLN A 137 4.59 -5.55 -0.57
N ASN A 138 4.14 -6.70 -0.07
CA ASN A 138 4.28 -7.97 -0.76
C ASN A 138 3.47 -7.99 -2.08
N ALA A 139 2.25 -7.46 -2.09
CA ALA A 139 1.42 -7.37 -3.30
C ALA A 139 2.04 -6.43 -4.35
N LEU A 140 2.54 -5.27 -3.93
CA LEU A 140 3.30 -4.35 -4.80
C LEU A 140 4.58 -4.99 -5.33
N GLY A 141 5.31 -5.72 -4.48
CA GLY A 141 6.49 -6.47 -4.88
C GLY A 141 6.20 -7.51 -5.97
N VAL A 142 5.08 -8.25 -5.84
CA VAL A 142 4.62 -9.18 -6.88
C VAL A 142 4.28 -8.44 -8.18
N ALA A 143 3.57 -7.30 -8.11
CA ALA A 143 3.25 -6.51 -9.30
C ALA A 143 4.51 -6.06 -10.05
N ALA A 144 5.52 -5.55 -9.32
CA ALA A 144 6.80 -5.14 -9.91
C ALA A 144 7.59 -6.31 -10.49
N ALA A 145 7.65 -7.44 -9.80
CA ALA A 145 8.33 -8.64 -10.27
C ALA A 145 7.70 -9.23 -11.54
N SER A 146 6.38 -9.07 -11.70
CA SER A 146 5.65 -9.44 -12.92
C SER A 146 5.82 -8.44 -14.07
N GLY A 147 6.62 -7.39 -13.89
CA GLY A 147 6.88 -6.38 -14.93
C GLY A 147 5.79 -5.33 -15.08
N HIS A 148 4.88 -5.19 -14.10
CA HIS A 148 3.84 -4.17 -14.15
C HIS A 148 4.31 -2.86 -13.52
N CYS A 149 4.04 -1.75 -14.20
CA CYS A 149 4.28 -0.41 -13.68
C CYS A 149 3.30 -0.08 -12.55
N TYR A 150 3.77 0.53 -11.47
CA TYR A 150 2.90 0.98 -10.38
C TYR A 150 1.85 2.00 -10.81
N SER A 151 2.17 2.85 -11.79
CA SER A 151 1.19 3.79 -12.37
C SER A 151 0.02 3.12 -13.08
N ALA A 152 0.09 1.81 -13.37
CA ALA A 152 -1.00 1.05 -13.95
C ALA A 152 -1.98 0.49 -12.90
N ILE A 153 -1.62 0.50 -11.61
CA ILE A 153 -2.46 0.01 -10.52
C ILE A 153 -3.65 0.97 -10.34
N THR A 154 -4.87 0.45 -10.36
CA THR A 154 -6.12 1.22 -10.25
C THR A 154 -6.81 0.99 -8.93
N ASP A 155 -6.79 -0.25 -8.43
CA ASP A 155 -7.55 -0.67 -7.26
C ASP A 155 -6.68 -1.52 -6.33
N VAL A 156 -6.82 -1.27 -5.02
CA VAL A 156 -6.14 -1.99 -3.95
C VAL A 156 -7.21 -2.51 -3.02
N TYR A 157 -7.16 -3.80 -2.70
CA TYR A 157 -8.10 -4.47 -1.82
C TYR A 157 -7.35 -4.99 -0.61
N LEU A 158 -7.85 -4.71 0.58
CA LEU A 158 -7.27 -5.13 1.84
C LEU A 158 -8.32 -5.85 2.68
N CYS A 159 -7.95 -7.02 3.20
CA CYS A 159 -8.76 -7.78 4.13
C CYS A 159 -7.88 -8.26 5.27
N ALA A 160 -8.39 -8.21 6.49
CA ALA A 160 -7.74 -8.87 7.62
C ALA A 160 -8.76 -9.51 8.53
N THR A 161 -8.29 -10.48 9.29
CA THR A 161 -9.07 -11.11 10.34
C THR A 161 -8.56 -10.70 11.70
N CYS A 162 -9.42 -10.05 12.47
CA CYS A 162 -9.27 -9.88 13.90
C CYS A 162 -10.29 -10.80 14.57
N ARG A 163 -9.86 -11.91 15.18
CA ARG A 163 -10.74 -12.60 16.13
C ARG A 163 -10.84 -11.72 17.36
N LYS A 164 -12.07 -11.44 17.82
CA LYS A 164 -12.29 -10.86 19.15
C LYS A 164 -11.57 -11.78 20.14
N SER A 165 -10.69 -11.24 20.95
CA SER A 165 -10.34 -11.93 22.19
C SER A 165 -11.62 -11.93 23.02
N ASP A 166 -12.26 -13.08 23.17
CA ASP A 166 -13.29 -13.28 24.19
C ASP A 166 -12.59 -13.24 25.56
N ALA A 167 -12.30 -12.03 26.05
CA ALA A 167 -11.70 -11.81 27.36
C ALA A 167 -12.08 -10.42 27.91
N CYS A 168 -13.19 -10.43 28.63
CA CYS A 168 -13.40 -9.74 29.92
C CYS A 168 -13.51 -8.21 29.96
N ASP A 169 -14.72 -7.77 30.34
CA ASP A 169 -14.95 -6.67 31.29
C ASP A 169 -13.91 -6.68 32.42
N ARG A 170 -12.99 -5.71 32.44
CA ARG A 170 -12.55 -5.00 33.64
C ARG A 170 -11.56 -3.86 33.33
N PRO A 171 -11.76 -2.66 33.88
CA PRO A 171 -10.79 -1.58 33.77
C PRO A 171 -9.65 -1.83 34.76
N SER A 172 -8.45 -2.11 34.28
CA SER A 172 -7.25 -2.14 35.12
C SER A 172 -6.35 -0.96 34.78
N LEU A 173 -6.31 -0.05 35.74
CA LEU A 173 -5.43 1.10 35.87
C LEU A 173 -3.95 0.67 36.04
N LEU A 174 -3.05 1.49 35.49
CA LEU A 174 -1.61 1.65 35.82
C LEU A 174 -0.63 0.53 35.42
N HIS A 175 0.24 0.77 34.43
CA HIS A 175 1.69 0.96 34.64
C HIS A 175 2.46 1.33 33.36
N ASN A 176 3.61 1.98 33.57
CA ASN A 176 4.47 2.69 32.61
C ASN A 176 5.51 1.77 31.92
N ASP A 177 5.96 2.23 30.75
CA ASP A 177 7.23 1.92 30.05
C ASP A 177 7.59 0.48 29.68
N SER A 178 7.40 0.15 28.40
CA SER A 178 8.47 -0.31 27.49
C SER A 178 7.91 -0.56 26.08
N CYS A 179 8.70 -0.26 25.05
CA CYS A 179 8.37 -0.41 23.64
C CYS A 179 7.73 -1.77 23.30
N GLY A 180 6.44 -1.77 22.98
CA GLY A 180 5.70 -2.99 22.60
C GLY A 180 4.32 -3.02 23.21
N GLY A 181 3.38 -2.25 22.66
CA GLY A 181 2.06 -2.15 23.28
C GLY A 181 1.07 -1.30 22.49
N ALA A 182 0.65 -1.79 21.33
CA ALA A 182 -0.70 -1.54 20.88
C ALA A 182 -1.25 -2.88 20.40
N SER A 183 -2.02 -3.54 21.28
CA SER A 183 -2.99 -4.54 20.84
C SER A 183 -4.00 -3.80 19.95
N VAL A 184 -3.70 -3.69 18.66
CA VAL A 184 -4.62 -3.12 17.67
C VAL A 184 -5.64 -4.20 17.37
N THR A 185 -6.56 -4.42 18.31
CA THR A 185 -7.83 -5.10 18.02
C THR A 185 -8.67 -4.16 17.17
N GLY A 186 -8.69 -4.38 15.85
CA GLY A 186 -9.83 -3.98 15.03
C GLY A 186 -9.54 -3.14 13.77
N ALA A 187 -8.48 -2.36 13.70
CA ALA A 187 -8.27 -1.48 12.54
C ALA A 187 -7.38 -2.13 11.47
N VAL A 188 -7.99 -2.46 10.33
CA VAL A 188 -7.32 -2.99 9.13
C VAL A 188 -6.91 -1.82 8.22
N PHE A 189 -6.28 -0.80 8.79
CA PHE A 189 -5.79 0.33 7.99
C PHE A 189 -4.31 0.09 7.64
N PRO A 190 -3.85 0.45 6.42
CA PRO A 190 -2.44 0.37 6.08
C PRO A 190 -1.56 1.06 7.12
N CYS A 191 -0.43 0.44 7.46
CA CYS A 191 0.54 1.10 8.33
C CYS A 191 1.11 2.36 7.65
N ALA A 192 1.78 3.24 8.40
CA ALA A 192 2.29 4.51 7.85
C ALA A 192 3.23 4.33 6.64
N GLU A 193 3.99 3.23 6.59
CA GLU A 193 4.82 2.91 5.44
C GLU A 193 4.01 2.45 4.23
N CYS A 194 3.06 1.53 4.42
CA CYS A 194 2.17 1.09 3.35
C CYS A 194 1.32 2.24 2.81
N TRP A 195 0.83 3.13 3.68
CA TRP A 195 0.10 4.32 3.27
C TRP A 195 0.96 5.22 2.38
N ARG A 196 2.20 5.51 2.77
CA ARG A 196 3.15 6.27 1.93
C ARG A 196 3.36 5.61 0.57
N ASN A 197 3.57 4.29 0.54
CA ASN A 197 3.73 3.57 -0.72
C ASN A 197 2.48 3.71 -1.62
N LEU A 198 1.26 3.63 -1.06
CA LEU A 198 0.02 3.83 -1.83
C LEU A 198 -0.11 5.27 -2.32
N THR A 199 0.27 6.26 -1.51
CA THR A 199 0.31 7.66 -1.94
C THR A 199 1.34 7.88 -3.05
N ASP A 200 2.52 7.24 -2.99
CA ASP A 200 3.52 7.30 -4.06
C ASP A 200 3.00 6.66 -5.35
N VAL A 201 2.31 5.52 -5.26
CA VAL A 201 1.62 4.88 -6.40
C VAL A 201 0.60 5.85 -7.00
N ALA A 202 -0.21 6.51 -6.17
CA ALA A 202 -1.18 7.51 -6.63
C ALA A 202 -0.50 8.70 -7.32
N ALA A 203 0.63 9.19 -6.77
CA ALA A 203 1.41 10.26 -7.40
C ALA A 203 1.97 9.83 -8.77
N MET A 204 2.52 8.61 -8.88
CA MET A 204 3.00 8.07 -10.15
C MET A 204 1.89 7.96 -11.21
N ARG A 205 0.65 7.62 -10.80
CA ARG A 205 -0.52 7.63 -11.70
C ARG A 205 -0.78 9.04 -12.23
N CYS A 206 -0.82 10.03 -11.34
CA CYS A 206 -1.03 11.44 -11.72
C CYS A 206 0.09 11.95 -12.65
N GLU A 207 1.35 11.65 -12.35
CA GLU A 207 2.50 12.04 -13.19
C GLU A 207 2.45 11.43 -14.61
N LYS A 208 1.83 10.25 -14.74
CA LYS A 208 1.61 9.57 -16.03
C LYS A 208 0.33 10.03 -16.74
N GLY A 209 -0.42 10.97 -16.16
CA GLY A 209 -1.69 11.44 -16.73
C GLY A 209 -2.77 10.38 -16.73
N VAL A 210 -2.72 9.41 -15.80
CA VAL A 210 -3.79 8.43 -15.65
C VAL A 210 -4.94 9.10 -14.89
N ASP A 211 -6.12 9.11 -15.51
CA ASP A 211 -7.31 9.70 -14.92
C ASP A 211 -7.82 8.91 -13.70
N GLY A 212 -8.34 9.64 -12.73
CA GLY A 212 -9.01 9.09 -11.54
C GLY A 212 -8.07 8.68 -10.39
N PRO A 213 -8.62 8.56 -9.17
CA PRO A 213 -7.85 8.23 -7.98
C PRO A 213 -7.34 6.78 -7.99
N LEU A 214 -6.40 6.48 -7.10
CA LEU A 214 -6.13 5.10 -6.67
C LEU A 214 -7.23 4.69 -5.69
N ASN A 215 -8.01 3.67 -6.03
CA ASN A 215 -9.08 3.20 -5.13
C ASN A 215 -8.51 2.22 -4.11
N LEU A 216 -8.78 2.45 -2.83
CA LEU A 216 -8.43 1.54 -1.74
C LEU A 216 -9.71 1.01 -1.09
N PHE A 217 -9.94 -0.29 -1.14
CA PHE A 217 -11.06 -0.98 -0.50
C PHE A 217 -10.55 -1.72 0.73
N VAL A 218 -11.07 -1.38 1.91
CA VAL A 218 -10.71 -2.02 3.18
C VAL A 218 -11.91 -2.76 3.73
N LEU A 219 -11.91 -4.10 3.65
CA LEU A 219 -12.95 -4.92 4.28
C LEU A 219 -12.69 -5.03 5.78
N VAL A 220 -13.65 -4.54 6.56
CA VAL A 220 -13.66 -4.61 8.03
C VAL A 220 -14.78 -5.53 8.49
N ASN A 221 -14.64 -6.11 9.68
CA ASN A 221 -15.57 -7.11 10.20
C ASN A 221 -16.70 -6.53 11.09
N SER A 222 -16.67 -5.22 11.37
CA SER A 222 -17.62 -4.56 12.26
C SER A 222 -17.62 -3.05 12.07
N GLU A 223 -18.71 -2.38 12.46
CA GLU A 223 -18.80 -0.92 12.42
C GLU A 223 -17.76 -0.21 13.30
N PRO A 224 -17.42 -0.66 14.53
CA PRO A 224 -16.34 -0.04 15.29
C PRO A 224 -14.99 -0.09 14.57
N ALA A 225 -14.68 -1.22 13.91
CA ALA A 225 -13.49 -1.36 13.07
C ALA A 225 -13.52 -0.43 11.85
N ALA A 226 -14.71 -0.20 11.29
CA ALA A 226 -14.91 0.77 10.22
C ALA A 226 -14.57 2.18 10.70
N MET A 227 -15.12 2.60 11.84
CA MET A 227 -14.90 3.93 12.39
C MET A 227 -13.43 4.17 12.75
N GLN A 228 -12.73 3.16 13.30
CA GLN A 228 -11.30 3.25 13.54
C GLN A 228 -10.49 3.40 12.25
N SER A 229 -10.87 2.67 11.19
CA SER A 229 -10.25 2.79 9.87
C SER A 229 -10.47 4.18 9.28
N VAL A 230 -11.68 4.73 9.39
CA VAL A 230 -12.01 6.10 8.95
C VAL A 230 -11.19 7.13 9.73
N ALA A 231 -11.12 7.03 11.06
CA ALA A 231 -10.34 7.96 11.88
C ALA A 231 -8.84 7.94 11.52
N SER A 232 -8.30 6.74 11.29
CA SER A 232 -6.90 6.55 10.87
C SER A 232 -6.65 7.18 9.49
N ALA A 233 -7.56 6.95 8.55
CA ALA A 233 -7.50 7.54 7.22
C ALA A 233 -7.59 9.07 7.25
N GLN A 234 -8.51 9.62 8.03
CA GLN A 234 -8.64 11.08 8.19
C GLN A 234 -7.34 11.69 8.71
N LYS A 235 -6.72 11.10 9.73
CA LYS A 235 -5.42 11.55 10.24
C LYS A 235 -4.35 11.55 9.15
N CYS A 236 -4.31 10.49 8.33
CA CYS A 236 -3.34 10.38 7.24
C CYS A 236 -3.60 11.39 6.12
N LEU A 237 -4.85 11.58 5.69
CA LEU A 237 -5.23 12.55 4.67
C LEU A 237 -4.99 14.00 5.13
N LEU A 238 -5.21 14.32 6.41
CA LEU A 238 -4.90 15.64 6.95
C LEU A 238 -3.39 15.95 6.90
N SER A 239 -2.54 14.94 7.05
CA SER A 239 -1.09 15.11 6.92
C SER A 239 -0.62 15.21 5.46
N HIS A 240 -1.41 14.71 4.50
CA HIS A 240 -1.08 14.67 3.07
C HIS A 240 -2.32 14.97 2.20
N PRO A 241 -2.81 16.23 2.19
CA PRO A 241 -4.09 16.60 1.58
C PRO A 241 -4.15 16.46 0.05
N THR A 242 -3.00 16.22 -0.61
CA THR A 242 -2.89 16.00 -2.05
C THR A 242 -2.94 14.53 -2.46
N SER A 243 -3.13 13.60 -1.52
CA SER A 243 -3.16 12.17 -1.83
C SER A 243 -4.37 11.83 -2.69
N ALA A 244 -4.15 11.48 -3.96
CA ALA A 244 -5.18 11.01 -4.90
C ALA A 244 -5.64 9.56 -4.61
N VAL A 245 -5.73 9.20 -3.32
CA VAL A 245 -6.20 7.88 -2.85
C VAL A 245 -7.62 8.05 -2.35
N GLU A 246 -8.56 7.33 -2.96
CA GLU A 246 -9.95 7.26 -2.50
C GLU A 246 -10.15 5.98 -1.68
N LEU A 247 -10.45 6.15 -0.39
CA LEU A 247 -10.72 5.04 0.52
C LEU A 247 -12.20 4.69 0.52
N THR A 248 -12.50 3.40 0.38
CA THR A 248 -13.80 2.81 0.69
C THR A 248 -13.63 1.78 1.79
N VAL A 249 -14.16 2.08 2.98
CA VAL A 249 -14.29 1.12 4.07
C VAL A 249 -15.53 0.26 3.81
N VAL A 250 -15.33 -1.04 3.70
CA VAL A 250 -16.34 -2.00 3.29
C VAL A 250 -16.81 -2.79 4.52
N LEU A 251 -18.08 -2.67 4.84
CA LEU A 251 -18.79 -3.51 5.80
C LEU A 251 -19.27 -4.79 5.10
N PRO A 252 -19.36 -5.94 5.79
CA PRO A 252 -19.90 -7.16 5.21
C PRO A 252 -21.36 -7.01 4.74
#